data_AF-M5TVC3-F1
#
_entry.id   AF-M5TVC3-F1
#
_cell.length_a   1.000
_cell.length_b   1.000
_cell.length_c   1.000
_cell.angle_alpha   90.00
_cell.angle_beta   90.00
_cell.angle_gamma   90.00
#
_symmetry.space_group_name_H-M   'P 1'
#
loop_
_entity.id
_entity.type
_entity.pdbx_description
1 polymer ?
#
loop_
_entity_poly.entity_id
_entity_poly.type
_entity_poly.pdbx_seq_one_letter_code
_entity_poly.pdbx_strand_id
1 'polypeptide(L)'
;MSAEMDSNEDAMNRVVQIDAELTHVWMVRTFLKHCDEAEEDEDMHEIVRDLYDFILAVGPVDDSTDPTAYLKMAKKKLRRLSGATQLYEQIQPEVSGHTNFLMAARSLRLAVDKINQLVASH
;
A
#
# COMPACT_ATOMS: atom_id res chain seq x y z
N MET A 1 -1.98 -16.44 29.63
CA MET A 1 -3.28 -16.11 29.00
C MET A 1 -3.46 -14.62 28.79
N SER A 2 -3.32 -13.74 29.79
CA SER A 2 -3.55 -12.29 29.59
C SER A 2 -2.55 -11.59 28.65
N ALA A 3 -1.25 -11.87 28.73
CA ALA A 3 -0.23 -11.18 27.91
C ALA A 3 -0.22 -11.60 26.42
N GLU A 4 -0.48 -12.87 26.13
CA GLU A 4 -0.57 -13.36 24.74
C GLU A 4 -1.83 -12.83 24.05
N MET A 5 -2.94 -12.72 24.79
CA MET A 5 -4.19 -12.16 24.27
C MET A 5 -4.02 -10.66 23.95
N ASP A 6 -3.38 -9.90 24.84
CA ASP A 6 -3.00 -8.48 24.61
C ASP A 6 -2.13 -8.31 23.36
N SER A 7 -1.12 -9.18 23.17
CA SER A 7 -0.23 -9.11 22.01
C SER A 7 -0.94 -9.41 20.69
N ASN A 8 -1.93 -10.31 20.71
CA ASN A 8 -2.70 -10.67 19.52
C ASN A 8 -3.72 -9.57 19.17
N GLU A 9 -4.33 -8.94 20.17
CA GLU A 9 -5.19 -7.77 19.98
C GLU A 9 -4.41 -6.59 19.40
N ASP A 10 -3.19 -6.31 19.88
CA ASP A 10 -2.32 -5.28 19.28
C ASP A 10 -1.96 -5.60 17.82
N ALA A 11 -1.58 -6.85 17.54
CA ALA A 11 -1.28 -7.29 16.19
C ALA A 11 -2.50 -7.12 15.25
N MET A 12 -3.70 -7.49 15.71
CA MET A 12 -4.93 -7.30 14.95
C MET A 12 -5.26 -5.81 14.74
N ASN A 13 -5.09 -4.97 15.76
CA ASN A 13 -5.28 -3.52 15.63
C ASN A 13 -4.36 -2.89 14.57
N ARG A 14 -3.13 -3.41 14.43
CA ARG A 14 -2.21 -2.98 13.38
C ARG A 14 -2.65 -3.45 12.00
N VAL A 15 -3.16 -4.68 11.89
CA VAL A 15 -3.72 -5.22 10.64
C VAL A 15 -4.89 -4.39 10.16
N VAL A 16 -5.84 -4.07 11.03
CA VAL A 16 -6.98 -3.20 10.69
C VAL A 16 -6.51 -1.81 10.24
N GLN A 17 -5.49 -1.25 10.87
CA GLN A 17 -4.92 0.02 10.41
C GLN A 17 -4.24 -0.11 9.04
N ILE A 18 -3.53 -1.19 8.75
CA ILE A 18 -2.95 -1.41 7.41
C ILE A 18 -4.06 -1.54 6.37
N ASP A 19 -5.13 -2.26 6.67
CA ASP A 19 -6.29 -2.40 5.78
C ASP A 19 -6.96 -1.06 5.46
N ALA A 20 -7.04 -0.16 6.46
CA ALA A 20 -7.49 1.21 6.22
C ALA A 20 -6.57 1.95 5.23
N GLU A 21 -5.24 1.81 5.35
CA GLU A 21 -4.29 2.41 4.40
C GLU A 21 -4.37 1.78 3.00
N LEU A 22 -4.77 0.51 2.88
CA LEU A 22 -5.00 -0.13 1.57
C LEU A 22 -6.08 0.57 0.76
N THR A 23 -7.01 1.28 1.40
CA THR A 23 -8.02 2.08 0.67
C THR A 23 -7.36 3.18 -0.17
N HIS A 24 -6.34 3.87 0.37
CA HIS A 24 -5.56 4.86 -0.37
C HIS A 24 -4.81 4.22 -1.53
N VAL A 25 -4.15 3.08 -1.28
CA VAL A 25 -3.41 2.34 -2.31
C VAL A 25 -4.34 1.89 -3.43
N TRP A 26 -5.54 1.38 -3.10
CA TRP A 26 -6.55 0.97 -4.07
C TRP A 26 -7.07 2.14 -4.90
N MET A 27 -7.36 3.28 -4.26
CA MET A 27 -7.83 4.48 -4.96
C MET A 27 -6.80 5.02 -5.93
N VAL A 28 -5.53 5.13 -5.51
CA VAL A 28 -4.43 5.56 -6.39
C VAL A 28 -4.24 4.57 -7.54
N ARG A 29 -4.18 3.27 -7.26
CA ARG A 29 -4.05 2.23 -8.28
C ARG A 29 -5.19 2.29 -9.31
N THR A 30 -6.41 2.52 -8.84
CA THR A 30 -7.60 2.63 -9.71
C THR A 30 -7.52 3.86 -10.58
N PHE A 31 -7.13 5.01 -10.02
CA PHE A 31 -6.90 6.23 -10.78
C PHE A 31 -5.84 6.02 -11.87
N LEU A 32 -4.66 5.52 -11.50
CA LEU A 32 -3.54 5.31 -12.43
C LEU A 32 -3.86 4.30 -13.53
N LYS A 33 -4.59 3.22 -13.22
CA LYS A 33 -5.00 2.23 -14.21
C LYS A 33 -5.89 2.81 -15.33
N HIS A 34 -6.61 3.88 -15.03
CA HIS A 34 -7.66 4.43 -15.90
C HIS A 34 -7.33 5.82 -16.44
N CYS A 35 -6.12 6.33 -16.23
CA CYS A 35 -5.67 7.57 -16.84
C CYS A 35 -5.00 7.27 -18.19
N ASP A 36 -5.25 8.12 -19.18
CA ASP A 36 -4.70 7.95 -20.54
C ASP A 36 -3.16 7.94 -20.51
N GLU A 37 -2.56 8.71 -19.59
CA GLU A 37 -1.10 8.79 -19.43
C GLU A 37 -0.45 7.45 -19.04
N ALA A 38 -1.18 6.52 -18.44
CA ALA A 38 -0.65 5.22 -18.08
C ALA A 38 -0.73 4.20 -19.22
N GLU A 39 -1.53 4.42 -20.27
CA GLU A 39 -1.70 3.43 -21.34
C GLU A 39 -0.42 3.22 -22.15
N GLU A 40 0.36 4.29 -22.37
CA GLU A 40 1.57 4.30 -23.19
C GLU A 40 2.88 4.25 -22.39
N ASP A 41 2.81 4.28 -21.05
CA ASP A 41 3.97 4.36 -20.16
C ASP A 41 4.19 3.02 -19.43
N GLU A 42 5.26 2.30 -19.81
CA GLU A 42 5.60 0.99 -19.22
C GLU A 42 5.91 1.05 -17.72
N ASP A 43 6.51 2.15 -17.24
CA ASP A 43 6.82 2.35 -15.82
C ASP A 43 5.53 2.56 -15.01
N MET A 44 4.55 3.29 -15.57
CA MET A 44 3.21 3.45 -14.97
C MET A 44 2.47 2.11 -14.86
N HIS A 45 2.56 1.25 -15.88
CA HIS A 45 1.99 -0.10 -15.82
C HIS A 45 2.64 -0.95 -14.72
N GLU A 46 3.96 -0.85 -14.54
CA GLU A 46 4.67 -1.55 -13.46
C GLU A 46 4.22 -1.06 -12.08
N ILE A 47 4.06 0.26 -11.89
CA ILE A 47 3.53 0.83 -10.65
C ILE A 47 2.13 0.27 -10.36
N VAL A 48 1.21 0.34 -11.32
CA VAL A 48 -0.18 -0.17 -11.16
C VAL A 48 -0.19 -1.64 -10.77
N ARG A 49 0.69 -2.45 -11.37
CA ARG A 49 0.84 -3.87 -11.06
C ARG A 49 1.36 -4.07 -9.64
N ASP A 50 2.39 -3.34 -9.24
CA ASP A 50 3.02 -3.48 -7.93
C ASP A 50 2.10 -3.07 -6.78
N LEU A 51 1.30 -2.03 -6.98
CA LEU A 51 0.26 -1.64 -6.02
C LEU A 51 -0.78 -2.77 -5.87
N TYR A 52 -1.23 -3.34 -6.99
CA TYR A 52 -2.20 -4.43 -6.99
C TYR A 52 -1.66 -5.71 -6.33
N ASP A 53 -0.42 -6.08 -6.64
CA ASP A 53 0.25 -7.25 -6.06
C ASP A 53 0.43 -7.14 -4.55
N PHE A 54 0.65 -5.93 -4.03
CA PHE A 54 0.68 -5.71 -2.59
C PHE A 54 -0.71 -5.92 -1.99
N ILE A 55 -1.74 -5.26 -2.52
CA ILE A 55 -3.13 -5.36 -2.04
C ILE A 55 -3.59 -6.82 -2.03
N LEU A 56 -3.36 -7.57 -3.12
CA LEU A 56 -3.74 -8.98 -3.23
C LEU A 56 -2.97 -9.89 -2.26
N ALA A 57 -1.74 -9.54 -1.91
CA ALA A 57 -0.93 -10.34 -1.00
C ALA A 57 -1.36 -10.19 0.46
N VAL A 58 -1.97 -9.07 0.86
CA VAL A 58 -2.31 -8.81 2.26
C VAL A 58 -3.81 -8.73 2.52
N GLY A 59 -4.64 -8.24 1.60
CA GLY A 59 -6.05 -7.93 1.88
C GLY A 59 -7.08 -8.73 1.07
N PRO A 60 -8.37 -8.44 1.30
CA PRO A 60 -8.90 -7.64 2.42
C PRO A 60 -8.96 -8.44 3.72
N VAL A 61 -8.99 -7.74 4.87
CA VAL A 61 -9.12 -8.35 6.19
C VAL A 61 -10.54 -8.90 6.41
N ASP A 62 -10.65 -10.12 6.91
CA ASP A 62 -11.90 -10.75 7.37
C ASP A 62 -11.73 -11.44 8.75
N ASP A 63 -12.82 -12.01 9.26
CA ASP A 63 -12.87 -12.68 10.58
C ASP A 63 -11.90 -13.87 10.72
N SER A 64 -11.35 -14.39 9.61
CA SER A 64 -10.40 -15.50 9.59
C SER A 64 -8.93 -15.06 9.52
N THR A 65 -8.66 -13.75 9.51
CA THR A 65 -7.32 -13.20 9.34
C THR A 65 -6.39 -13.59 10.48
N ASP A 66 -5.27 -14.24 10.18
CA ASP A 66 -4.15 -14.42 11.11
C ASP A 66 -3.28 -13.15 11.11
N PRO A 67 -3.27 -12.37 12.21
CA PRO A 67 -2.58 -11.10 12.22
C PRO A 67 -1.05 -11.25 12.13
N THR A 68 -0.49 -12.35 12.63
CA THR A 68 0.96 -12.61 12.56
C THR A 68 1.37 -12.94 11.13
N ALA A 69 0.60 -13.80 10.45
CA ALA A 69 0.84 -14.14 9.05
C ALA A 69 0.68 -12.92 8.14
N TYR A 70 -0.36 -12.11 8.39
CA TYR A 70 -0.61 -10.86 7.68
C TYR A 70 0.59 -9.90 7.81
N LEU A 71 0.99 -9.55 9.03
CA LEU A 71 2.07 -8.59 9.28
C LEU A 71 3.40 -9.06 8.66
N LYS A 72 3.67 -10.38 8.72
CA LYS A 72 4.84 -10.98 8.06
C LYS A 72 4.78 -10.82 6.54
N MET A 73 3.62 -11.02 5.92
CA MET A 73 3.44 -10.86 4.48
C MET A 73 3.57 -9.40 4.06
N ALA A 74 2.91 -8.50 4.79
CA ALA A 74 3.00 -7.05 4.57
C ALA A 74 4.45 -6.59 4.63
N LYS A 75 5.19 -6.96 5.68
CA LYS A 75 6.63 -6.64 5.81
C LYS A 75 7.47 -7.17 4.66
N LYS A 76 7.21 -8.41 4.21
CA LYS A 76 7.93 -9.03 3.08
C LYS A 76 7.69 -8.27 1.77
N LYS A 77 6.47 -7.81 1.53
CA LYS A 77 6.06 -7.15 0.28
C LYS A 77 6.29 -5.63 0.28
N LEU A 78 6.46 -5.03 1.45
CA LEU A 78 6.61 -3.58 1.63
C LEU A 78 7.74 -2.96 0.80
N ARG A 79 8.86 -3.68 0.61
CA ARG A 79 9.97 -3.19 -0.21
C ARG A 79 9.52 -2.87 -1.64
N ARG A 80 8.67 -3.71 -2.23
CA ARG A 80 8.16 -3.53 -3.60
C ARG A 80 7.18 -2.37 -3.66
N LEU A 81 6.24 -2.29 -2.70
CA LEU A 81 5.32 -1.17 -2.58
C LEU A 81 6.06 0.19 -2.42
N SER A 82 7.11 0.21 -1.60
CA SER A 82 7.94 1.41 -1.40
C SER A 82 8.68 1.80 -2.68
N GLY A 83 9.20 0.82 -3.43
CA GLY A 83 9.85 1.05 -4.72
C GLY A 83 8.90 1.63 -5.76
N ALA A 84 7.70 1.06 -5.92
CA ALA A 84 6.68 1.59 -6.82
C ALA A 84 6.27 3.03 -6.46
N THR A 85 6.19 3.35 -5.17
CA THR A 85 5.89 4.71 -4.71
C THR A 85 7.00 5.70 -5.05
N GLN A 86 8.26 5.31 -4.86
CA GLN A 86 9.42 6.15 -5.22
C GLN A 86 9.50 6.37 -6.73
N LEU A 87 9.29 5.31 -7.53
CA LEU A 87 9.25 5.41 -8.98
C LEU A 87 8.14 6.37 -9.42
N TYR A 88 6.94 6.23 -8.84
CA TYR A 88 5.84 7.12 -9.16
C TYR A 88 6.16 8.59 -8.85
N GLU A 89 6.69 8.89 -7.67
CA GLU A 89 7.10 10.27 -7.32
C GLU A 89 8.17 10.83 -8.27
N GLN A 90 9.06 9.99 -8.79
CA GLN A 90 10.11 10.38 -9.72
C GLN A 90 9.56 10.73 -11.10
N ILE A 91 8.68 9.88 -11.67
CA ILE A 91 8.21 10.04 -13.05
C ILE A 91 6.98 10.94 -13.16
N GLN A 92 6.17 11.04 -12.11
CA GLN A 92 4.91 11.79 -12.12
C GLN A 92 5.02 13.22 -12.66
N PRO A 93 6.06 14.03 -12.34
CA PRO A 93 6.18 15.39 -12.86
C PRO A 93 6.34 15.46 -14.39
N GLU A 94 6.90 14.42 -15.00
CA GLU A 94 7.10 14.31 -16.46
C GLU A 94 5.83 13.75 -17.14
N VAL A 95 5.13 12.84 -16.46
CA VAL A 95 3.87 12.25 -16.92
C VAL A 95 2.74 13.29 -16.97
N SER A 96 2.52 14.05 -15.89
CA SER A 96 1.44 15.04 -15.84
C SER A 96 1.61 16.05 -14.71
N GLY A 97 1.45 17.34 -15.01
CA GLY A 97 1.42 18.43 -14.02
C GLY A 97 0.08 18.62 -13.30
N HIS A 98 -0.92 17.77 -13.59
CA HIS A 98 -2.26 17.91 -13.01
C HIS A 98 -2.28 17.62 -11.51
N THR A 99 -3.10 18.37 -10.76
CA THR A 99 -3.25 18.21 -9.30
C THR A 99 -3.60 16.79 -8.88
N ASN A 100 -4.37 16.04 -9.69
CA ASN A 100 -4.74 14.66 -9.37
C ASN A 100 -3.52 13.75 -9.23
N PHE A 101 -2.53 13.87 -10.12
CA PHE A 101 -1.30 13.09 -10.07
C PHE A 101 -0.44 13.45 -8.86
N LEU A 102 -0.29 14.74 -8.59
CA LEU A 102 0.42 15.20 -7.40
C LEU A 102 -0.23 14.71 -6.10
N MET A 103 -1.57 14.74 -6.03
CA MET A 103 -2.32 14.28 -4.87
C MET A 103 -2.30 12.76 -4.73
N ALA A 104 -2.29 12.02 -5.85
CA ALA A 104 -2.12 10.58 -5.85
C ALA A 104 -0.73 10.20 -5.30
N ALA A 105 0.34 10.90 -5.69
CA ALA A 105 1.69 10.63 -5.20
C ALA A 105 1.78 10.86 -3.68
N ARG A 106 1.22 11.98 -3.20
CA ARG A 106 1.15 12.29 -1.76
C ARG A 106 0.31 11.28 -0.97
N SER A 107 -0.86 10.91 -1.49
CA SER A 107 -1.73 9.93 -0.85
C SER A 107 -1.05 8.57 -0.74
N LEU A 108 -0.36 8.13 -1.80
CA LEU A 108 0.37 6.87 -1.81
C LEU A 108 1.53 6.90 -0.81
N ARG A 109 2.33 7.97 -0.82
CA ARG A 109 3.44 8.16 0.14
C ARG A 109 2.97 8.08 1.59
N LEU A 110 1.91 8.79 1.94
CA LEU A 110 1.35 8.78 3.30
C LEU A 110 0.95 7.36 3.72
N ALA A 111 0.24 6.63 2.86
CA ALA A 111 -0.19 5.27 3.13
C ALA A 111 1.01 4.33 3.32
N VAL A 112 2.01 4.39 2.42
CA VAL A 112 3.19 3.53 2.50
C VAL A 112 4.03 3.80 3.75
N ASP A 113 4.22 5.06 4.12
CA ASP A 113 4.97 5.43 5.31
C ASP A 113 4.25 4.94 6.58
N LYS A 114 2.92 5.06 6.63
CA LYS A 114 2.10 4.55 7.74
C LYS A 114 2.14 3.03 7.81
N ILE A 115 2.02 2.32 6.68
CA ILE A 115 2.16 0.85 6.62
C ILE A 115 3.55 0.44 7.11
N ASN A 116 4.61 1.13 6.69
CA ASN A 116 5.97 0.85 7.13
C ASN A 116 6.12 0.97 8.66
N GLN A 117 5.57 2.02 9.26
CA GLN A 117 5.54 2.17 10.72
C GLN A 117 4.78 1.01 11.37
N LEU A 118 3.59 0.69 10.85
CA LEU A 118 2.73 -0.36 11.40
C LEU A 118 3.36 -1.75 11.33
N VAL A 119 4.21 -2.06 10.35
CA VAL A 119 4.91 -3.36 10.29
C VAL A 119 6.23 -3.38 11.05
N ALA A 120 6.79 -2.20 11.36
CA ALA A 120 8.04 -2.06 12.10
C ALA A 120 7.85 -2.11 13.63
N SER A 121 6.66 -1.76 14.14
CA SER A 121 6.35 -1.84 15.57
C SER A 121 6.51 -3.28 16.10
N HIS A 122 7.16 -3.41 17.26
CA HIS A 122 7.42 -4.67 17.95
C HIS A 122 6.48 -4.85 19.13
#